data_AF-A0A9P7G2J8-F1
#
_entry.id   AF-A0A9P7G2J8-F1
#
_cell.length_a   1.000
_cell.length_b   1.000
_cell.length_c   1.000
_cell.angle_alpha   90.00
_cell.angle_beta   90.00
_cell.angle_gamma   90.00
#
_symmetry.space_group_name_H-M   'P 1'
#
loop_
_entity.id
_entity.type
_entity.pdbx_description
1 polymer ?
#
loop_
_entity_poly.entity_id
_entity_poly.type
_entity_poly.pdbx_seq_one_letter_code
_entity_poly.pdbx_strand_id
1 'polypeptide(L)'
;MALVTISGFPSSGKTRRAEQLRASLEEQLKNQAYQGPISKVSVLSDDVLNLSRSAYDDSTSSDGRLGVPRLDNLLFRYEEPSSMVRWDSPLFTVLWEEDVPPMPQIWDAITKGSIKPPNSGTLSVATAPTDALQALEQTAAAIVSAILADQTGHGGQLSLSLTTPSATLKPRITLPARNITLSELQRLKRQFVTVHKKAITLGTTERGAVDWGEESIASKFVTYLEEHVKS
;
A
#
# COMPACT_ATOMS: atom_id res chain seq x y z
N MET A 1 4.83 13.50 -19.71
CA MET A 1 6.00 14.39 -19.58
C MET A 1 6.66 14.07 -18.26
N ALA A 2 7.92 13.62 -18.28
CA ALA A 2 8.66 13.30 -17.06
C ALA A 2 9.39 14.57 -16.57
N LEU A 3 9.25 14.88 -15.27
CA LEU A 3 9.98 15.97 -14.62
C LEU A 3 10.96 15.35 -13.62
N VAL A 4 12.25 15.67 -13.76
CA VAL A 4 13.29 15.26 -12.83
C VAL A 4 13.71 16.49 -12.03
N THR A 5 13.53 16.44 -10.72
CA THR A 5 13.94 17.51 -9.80
C THR A 5 15.21 17.09 -9.09
N ILE A 6 16.20 17.99 -9.03
CA ILE A 6 17.45 17.77 -8.30
C ILE A 6 17.49 18.75 -7.14
N SER A 7 17.45 18.22 -5.92
CA SER A 7 17.60 18.99 -4.68
C SER A 7 18.91 18.61 -3.98
N GLY A 8 19.40 19.50 -3.12
CA GLY A 8 20.66 19.30 -2.40
C GLY A 8 21.28 20.61 -1.93
N PHE A 9 22.31 20.49 -1.10
CA PHE A 9 23.02 21.62 -0.48
C PHE A 9 23.38 22.75 -1.46
N PRO A 10 23.37 24.02 -1.02
CA PRO A 10 23.91 25.13 -1.79
C PRO A 10 25.33 24.81 -2.29
N SER A 11 25.62 25.15 -3.55
CA SER A 11 26.95 24.94 -4.16
C SER A 11 27.47 23.48 -4.22
N SER A 12 26.62 22.47 -4.04
CA SER A 12 27.00 21.03 -4.13
C SER A 12 27.24 20.49 -5.55
N GLY A 13 27.29 21.36 -6.58
CA GLY A 13 27.48 20.94 -7.97
C GLY A 13 26.22 20.43 -8.68
N LYS A 14 25.02 20.80 -8.20
CA LYS A 14 23.72 20.42 -8.82
C LYS A 14 23.67 20.71 -10.34
N THR A 15 24.17 21.86 -10.77
CA THR A 15 24.24 22.22 -12.20
C THR A 15 25.08 21.22 -13.00
N ARG A 16 26.26 20.85 -12.49
CA ARG A 16 27.14 19.85 -13.11
C ARG A 16 26.43 18.48 -13.19
N ARG A 17 25.72 18.07 -12.14
CA ARG A 17 24.95 16.83 -12.13
C ARG A 17 23.79 16.85 -13.13
N ALA A 18 23.09 17.98 -13.26
CA ALA A 18 22.02 18.17 -14.23
C ALA A 18 22.53 18.05 -15.68
N GLU A 19 23.71 18.61 -15.97
CA GLU A 19 24.36 18.48 -17.27
C GLU A 19 24.82 17.05 -17.57
N GLN A 20 25.40 16.35 -16.59
CA GLN A 20 25.75 14.93 -16.72
C GLN A 20 24.52 14.07 -17.04
N LEU A 21 23.42 14.30 -16.32
CA LEU A 21 22.14 13.63 -16.57
C LEU A 21 21.62 13.92 -17.97
N ARG A 22 21.63 15.20 -18.38
CA ARG A 22 21.23 15.60 -19.72
C ARG A 22 22.04 14.87 -20.80
N ALA A 23 23.37 14.86 -20.69
CA ALA A 23 24.25 14.22 -21.67
C ALA A 23 23.98 12.71 -21.77
N SER A 24 23.86 12.02 -20.64
CA SER A 24 23.56 10.60 -20.61
C SER A 24 22.17 10.27 -21.19
N LEU A 25 21.16 11.07 -20.87
CA LEU A 25 19.82 10.89 -21.43
C LEU A 25 19.81 11.15 -22.94
N GLU A 26 20.44 12.21 -23.42
CA GLU A 26 20.54 12.51 -24.86
C GLU A 26 21.27 11.39 -25.63
N GLU A 27 22.29 10.77 -25.04
CA GLU A 27 22.99 9.62 -25.61
C GLU A 27 22.07 8.40 -25.71
N GLN A 28 21.31 8.10 -24.66
CA GLN A 28 20.34 7.00 -24.64
C GLN A 28 19.19 7.22 -25.64
N LEU A 29 18.75 8.48 -25.85
CA LEU A 29 17.75 8.83 -26.86
C LEU A 29 18.26 8.66 -28.31
N LYS A 30 19.57 8.88 -28.56
CA LYS A 30 20.17 8.67 -29.88
C LYS A 30 20.34 7.18 -30.22
N ASN A 31 20.32 6.32 -29.21
CA ASN A 31 20.49 4.89 -29.40
C ASN A 31 19.27 4.30 -30.12
N GLN A 32 19.48 3.62 -31.26
CA GLN A 32 18.41 3.10 -32.12
C GLN A 32 17.50 2.06 -31.44
N ALA A 33 17.93 1.51 -30.30
CA ALA A 33 17.15 0.59 -29.48
C ALA A 33 16.01 1.26 -28.70
N TYR A 34 15.96 2.60 -28.63
CA TYR A 34 14.94 3.31 -27.86
C TYR A 34 13.67 3.58 -28.68
N GLN A 35 12.61 2.82 -28.39
CA GLN A 35 11.23 3.13 -28.79
C GLN A 35 10.43 3.50 -27.52
N GLY A 36 10.46 4.79 -27.17
CA GLY A 36 9.73 5.28 -26.00
C GLY A 36 9.10 6.67 -26.22
N PRO A 37 8.31 7.15 -25.26
CA PRO A 37 7.53 8.39 -25.39
C PRO A 37 8.35 9.68 -25.25
N ILE A 38 9.65 9.60 -24.95
CA ILE A 38 10.51 10.76 -24.68
C ILE A 38 11.20 11.17 -25.98
N SER A 39 10.94 12.38 -26.45
CA SER A 39 11.50 12.90 -27.70
C SER A 39 12.60 13.94 -27.50
N LYS A 40 12.60 14.65 -26.37
CA LYS A 40 13.51 15.77 -26.11
C LYS A 40 13.84 15.86 -24.62
N VAL A 41 15.10 16.19 -24.33
CA VAL A 41 15.58 16.52 -22.99
C VAL A 41 15.96 18.00 -22.98
N SER A 42 15.50 18.75 -21.98
CA SER A 42 15.85 20.16 -21.79
C SER A 42 16.12 20.42 -20.31
N VAL A 43 17.24 21.05 -20.01
CA VAL A 43 17.53 21.56 -18.66
C VAL A 43 16.88 22.92 -18.53
N LEU A 44 16.08 23.10 -17.49
CA LEU A 44 15.43 24.36 -17.13
C LEU A 44 16.18 24.96 -15.95
N SER A 45 16.73 26.15 -16.14
CA SER A 45 17.37 26.94 -15.09
C SER A 45 17.02 28.42 -15.28
N ASP A 46 17.17 29.21 -14.22
CA ASP A 46 16.91 30.66 -14.25
C ASP A 46 17.74 31.37 -15.33
N ASP A 47 18.97 30.90 -15.55
CA ASP A 47 19.86 31.42 -16.59
C ASP A 47 19.31 31.15 -18.02
N VAL A 48 18.66 29.99 -18.24
CA VAL A 48 18.00 29.66 -19.52
C VAL A 48 16.68 30.42 -19.69
N LEU A 49 16.02 30.77 -18.58
CA LEU A 49 14.77 31.50 -18.57
C LEU A 49 14.97 33.03 -18.58
N ASN A 50 16.22 33.52 -18.65
CA ASN A 50 16.58 34.94 -18.54
C ASN A 50 16.01 35.62 -17.29
N LEU A 51 15.85 34.87 -16.20
CA LEU A 51 15.41 35.38 -14.92
C LEU A 51 16.63 35.91 -14.17
N SER A 52 16.62 37.20 -13.81
CA SER A 52 17.67 37.75 -12.97
C SER A 52 17.61 37.09 -11.59
N ARG A 53 18.75 36.62 -11.09
CA ARG A 53 18.85 36.04 -9.74
C ARG A 53 18.50 37.05 -8.64
N SER A 54 18.61 38.35 -8.94
CA SER A 54 18.16 39.44 -8.06
C SER A 54 16.64 39.49 -7.89
N ALA A 55 15.85 38.74 -8.67
CA ALA A 55 14.41 38.64 -8.49
C ALA A 55 14.02 37.92 -7.18
N TYR A 56 14.95 37.19 -6.56
CA TYR A 56 14.78 36.52 -5.28
C TYR A 56 15.43 37.27 -4.10
N ASP A 57 16.02 38.45 -4.34
CA ASP A 57 16.49 39.35 -3.29
C ASP A 57 15.27 40.06 -2.68
N ASP A 58 14.44 39.32 -1.94
CA ASP A 58 13.30 39.91 -1.26
C ASP A 58 13.80 40.75 -0.07
N SER A 59 13.71 42.06 -0.24
CA SER A 59 14.26 43.09 0.61
C SER A 59 13.54 43.16 1.97
N THR A 60 14.01 42.39 2.96
CA THR A 60 13.61 42.56 4.37
C THR A 60 14.77 42.45 5.37
N SER A 61 16.02 42.65 4.94
CA SER A 61 17.11 42.99 5.85
C SER A 61 17.35 44.49 5.82
N SER A 62 16.69 45.21 6.72
CA SER A 62 16.94 46.62 7.05
C SER A 62 18.29 46.83 7.75
N ASP A 63 19.34 46.24 7.22
CA ASP A 63 20.72 46.49 7.64
C ASP A 63 21.59 46.39 6.39
N GLY A 64 22.08 47.55 5.95
CA GLY A 64 22.76 47.78 4.66
C GLY A 64 24.15 47.15 4.55
N ARG A 65 24.31 45.90 4.99
CA ARG A 65 25.57 45.15 4.99
C ARG A 65 25.51 43.79 4.31
N LEU A 66 24.37 43.40 3.71
CA LEU A 66 24.21 42.13 2.99
C LEU A 66 24.37 42.32 1.48
N GLY A 67 25.61 42.50 1.04
CA GLY A 67 25.99 42.09 -0.32
C GLY A 67 26.20 40.58 -0.30
N VAL A 68 25.49 39.86 -1.18
CA VAL A 68 25.38 38.39 -1.34
C VAL A 68 24.77 37.61 -0.16
N PRO A 69 23.78 36.71 -0.41
CA PRO A 69 23.41 35.70 0.57
C PRO A 69 24.65 34.84 0.81
N ARG A 70 25.30 35.02 1.97
CA ARG A 70 26.43 34.18 2.38
C ARG A 70 25.96 32.74 2.35
N LEU A 71 26.80 31.86 1.79
CA LEU A 71 26.56 30.41 1.73
C LEU A 71 26.06 29.86 3.07
N ASP A 72 26.60 30.39 4.17
CA ASP A 72 26.22 30.06 5.54
C ASP A 72 24.71 30.25 5.82
N ASN A 73 24.12 31.35 5.35
CA ASN A 73 22.69 31.62 5.55
C ASN A 73 21.82 30.61 4.79
N LEU A 74 22.22 30.24 3.58
CA LEU A 74 21.53 29.23 2.78
C LEU A 74 21.69 27.84 3.38
N LEU A 75 22.84 27.55 3.99
CA LEU A 75 23.10 26.29 4.67
C LEU A 75 22.23 26.14 5.93
N PHE A 76 22.08 27.20 6.73
CA PHE A 76 21.19 27.18 7.91
C PHE A 76 19.71 27.01 7.57
N ARG A 77 19.29 27.43 6.37
CA ARG A 77 17.91 27.30 5.90
C ARG A 77 17.64 26.01 5.11
N TYR A 78 18.67 25.20 4.86
CA TYR A 78 18.51 23.99 4.09
C TYR A 78 17.85 22.91 4.94
N GLU A 79 16.71 22.39 4.48
CA GLU A 79 16.05 21.21 5.03
C GLU A 79 16.26 20.03 4.07
N GLU A 80 16.65 18.88 4.62
CA GLU A 80 16.81 17.66 3.82
C GLU A 80 15.44 17.11 3.40
N PRO A 81 15.34 16.56 2.18
CA PRO A 81 14.08 16.02 1.67
C PRO A 81 13.57 14.88 2.55
N SER A 82 12.34 15.01 3.03
CA SER A 82 11.74 14.11 4.02
C SER A 82 11.17 12.85 3.37
N SER A 83 11.71 11.69 3.77
CA SER A 83 11.20 10.37 3.33
C SER A 83 9.78 10.05 3.81
N MET A 84 9.29 10.76 4.84
CA MET A 84 7.97 10.56 5.42
C MET A 84 6.86 11.17 4.54
N VAL A 85 7.22 12.08 3.63
CA VAL A 85 6.27 12.81 2.78
C VAL A 85 6.40 12.35 1.33
N ARG A 86 5.28 12.00 0.70
CA ARG A 86 5.26 11.39 -0.64
C ARG A 86 5.89 12.25 -1.73
N TRP A 87 5.68 13.56 -1.65
CA TRP A 87 6.15 14.52 -2.66
C TRP A 87 7.56 15.03 -2.39
N ASP A 88 8.09 14.77 -1.19
CA ASP A 88 9.41 15.20 -0.75
C ASP A 88 10.39 14.01 -0.58
N SER A 89 9.94 12.78 -0.79
CA SER A 89 10.79 11.58 -0.74
C SER A 89 11.64 11.47 -2.01
N PRO A 90 12.99 11.54 -1.91
CA PRO A 90 13.86 11.41 -3.08
C PRO A 90 13.83 9.97 -3.60
N LEU A 91 13.83 9.80 -4.93
CA LEU A 91 13.87 8.48 -5.56
C LEU A 91 15.31 7.91 -5.59
N PHE A 92 16.29 8.78 -5.75
CA PHE A 92 17.71 8.47 -5.73
C PHE A 92 18.42 9.48 -4.82
N THR A 93 19.33 9.00 -3.97
CA THR A 93 20.21 9.83 -3.16
C THR A 93 21.63 9.61 -3.66
N VAL A 94 22.32 10.68 -4.04
CA VAL A 94 23.70 10.63 -4.53
C VAL A 94 24.57 11.29 -3.49
N LEU A 95 25.53 10.54 -2.96
CA LEU A 95 26.50 11.05 -1.98
C LEU A 95 27.59 11.85 -2.68
N TRP A 96 28.26 12.74 -1.94
CA TRP A 96 29.38 13.53 -2.47
C TRP A 96 30.56 12.66 -2.93
N GLU A 97 30.78 11.53 -2.26
CA GLU A 97 31.87 10.59 -2.55
C GLU A 97 31.64 9.79 -3.84
N GLU A 98 30.41 9.75 -4.34
CA GLU A 98 30.05 9.02 -5.55
C GLU A 98 30.29 9.92 -6.78
N ASP A 99 31.38 9.66 -7.51
CA ASP A 99 31.73 10.43 -8.70
C ASP A 99 30.69 10.28 -9.83
N VAL A 100 29.95 9.18 -9.87
CA VAL A 100 28.99 8.86 -10.94
C VAL A 100 27.61 8.57 -10.35
N PRO A 101 26.59 9.39 -10.66
CA PRO A 101 25.23 9.10 -10.24
C PRO A 101 24.71 7.84 -10.98
N PRO A 102 23.75 7.10 -10.42
CA PRO A 102 23.24 5.86 -11.01
C PRO A 102 22.37 6.12 -12.26
N MET A 103 23.00 6.54 -13.36
CA MET A 103 22.38 6.82 -14.66
C MET A 103 21.51 5.68 -15.21
N PRO A 104 21.91 4.39 -15.18
CA PRO A 104 21.09 3.32 -15.74
C PRO A 104 19.79 3.10 -14.95
N GLN A 105 19.83 3.28 -13.63
CA GLN A 105 18.65 3.14 -12.78
C GLN A 105 17.69 4.32 -12.97
N ILE A 106 18.24 5.53 -13.15
CA ILE A 106 17.46 6.74 -13.44
C ILE A 106 16.76 6.59 -14.80
N TRP A 107 17.47 6.10 -15.82
CA TRP A 107 16.88 5.80 -17.13
C TRP A 107 15.74 4.78 -17.02
N ASP A 108 15.95 3.71 -16.24
CA ASP A 108 14.93 2.68 -16.03
C ASP A 108 13.70 3.24 -15.32
N ALA A 109 13.90 4.07 -14.29
CA ALA A 109 12.81 4.71 -13.56
C ALA A 109 11.99 5.66 -14.45
N ILE A 110 12.64 6.41 -15.34
CA ILE A 110 11.96 7.34 -16.26
C ILE A 110 11.19 6.57 -17.35
N THR A 111 11.73 5.45 -17.84
CA THR A 111 11.16 4.72 -18.99
C THR A 111 10.16 3.65 -18.59
N LYS A 112 10.45 2.86 -17.55
CA LYS A 112 9.55 1.81 -17.04
C LYS A 112 8.55 2.31 -16.00
N GLY A 113 8.77 3.50 -15.45
CA GLY A 113 7.84 4.16 -14.53
C GLY A 113 7.57 3.32 -13.29
N SER A 114 8.55 3.20 -12.37
CA SER A 114 8.31 2.50 -11.11
C SER A 114 7.36 3.31 -10.22
N ILE A 115 6.05 3.11 -10.41
CA ILE A 115 5.02 3.61 -9.51
C ILE A 115 5.20 2.84 -8.21
N LYS A 116 5.79 3.46 -7.17
CA LYS A 116 5.78 2.88 -5.82
C LYS A 116 4.33 2.47 -5.51
N PRO A 117 4.08 1.24 -5.03
CA PRO A 117 2.72 0.74 -4.86
C PRO A 117 1.90 1.73 -4.02
N PRO A 118 0.62 1.95 -4.37
CA PRO A 118 -0.21 2.95 -3.72
C PRO A 118 -0.24 2.72 -2.21
N ASN A 119 -0.20 3.83 -1.44
CA ASN A 119 -0.26 3.78 0.02
C ASN A 119 -1.54 3.05 0.45
N SER A 120 -1.48 2.27 1.53
CA SER A 120 -2.61 1.53 2.09
C SER A 120 -3.84 2.41 2.35
N GLY A 121 -3.65 3.71 2.63
CA GLY A 121 -4.73 4.69 2.81
C GLY A 121 -5.42 5.16 1.51
N THR A 122 -4.89 4.83 0.33
CA THR A 122 -5.51 5.12 -0.98
C THR A 122 -6.15 3.90 -1.61
N LEU A 123 -6.05 2.73 -0.98
CA LEU A 123 -6.78 1.54 -1.39
C LEU A 123 -8.20 1.66 -0.82
N SER A 124 -9.19 1.91 -1.68
CA SER A 124 -10.58 1.78 -1.29
C SER A 124 -10.85 0.31 -0.97
N VAL A 125 -10.85 -0.05 0.30
CA VAL A 125 -11.33 -1.34 0.77
C VAL A 125 -12.79 -1.46 0.32
N ALA A 126 -13.12 -2.52 -0.41
CA ALA A 126 -14.49 -2.77 -0.84
C ALA A 126 -15.40 -2.76 0.38
N THR A 127 -16.36 -1.84 0.41
CA THR A 127 -17.37 -1.77 1.46
C THR A 127 -18.10 -3.12 1.49
N ALA A 128 -18.11 -3.79 2.64
CA ALA A 128 -18.86 -5.02 2.80
C ALA A 128 -20.34 -4.78 2.41
N PRO A 129 -20.98 -5.72 1.69
CA PRO A 129 -22.38 -5.57 1.32
C PRO A 129 -23.24 -5.43 2.59
N THR A 130 -24.33 -4.67 2.51
CA THR A 130 -25.23 -4.39 3.65
C THR A 130 -25.75 -5.66 4.34
N ASP A 131 -25.82 -6.76 3.59
CA ASP A 131 -26.37 -8.03 4.05
C ASP A 131 -25.31 -8.96 4.69
N ALA A 132 -24.02 -8.58 4.69
CA ALA A 132 -22.92 -9.45 5.14
C ALA A 132 -23.04 -9.84 6.63
N LEU A 133 -23.47 -8.91 7.49
CA LEU A 133 -23.64 -9.20 8.93
C LEU A 133 -24.77 -10.20 9.17
N GLN A 134 -25.89 -10.02 8.46
CA GLN A 134 -27.05 -10.90 8.59
C GLN A 134 -26.73 -12.29 8.04
N ALA A 135 -26.07 -12.37 6.88
CA ALA A 135 -25.62 -13.64 6.30
C ALA A 135 -24.65 -14.37 7.25
N LEU A 136 -23.70 -13.67 7.85
CA LEU A 136 -22.76 -14.23 8.83
C LEU A 136 -23.46 -14.87 10.03
N GLU A 137 -24.37 -14.13 10.66
CA GLU A 137 -25.07 -14.61 11.86
C GLU A 137 -26.03 -15.76 11.56
N GLN A 138 -26.72 -15.70 10.42
CA GLN A 138 -27.67 -16.73 9.99
C GLN A 138 -26.96 -18.03 9.59
N THR A 139 -25.88 -17.94 8.79
CA THR A 139 -25.10 -19.11 8.38
C THR A 139 -24.42 -19.77 9.59
N ALA A 140 -23.82 -18.98 10.50
CA ALA A 140 -23.22 -19.53 11.71
C ALA A 140 -24.29 -20.20 12.61
N ALA A 141 -25.48 -19.61 12.77
CA ALA A 141 -26.57 -20.22 13.53
C ALA A 141 -27.04 -21.54 12.91
N ALA A 142 -27.17 -21.59 11.58
CA ALA A 142 -27.57 -22.79 10.85
C ALA A 142 -26.54 -23.92 11.03
N ILE A 143 -25.23 -23.61 11.03
CA ILE A 143 -24.18 -24.61 11.26
C ILE A 143 -24.27 -25.16 12.70
N VAL A 144 -24.47 -24.30 13.69
CA VAL A 144 -24.65 -24.71 15.09
C VAL A 144 -25.85 -25.66 15.26
N SER A 145 -26.99 -25.32 14.66
CA SER A 145 -28.20 -26.16 14.71
C SER A 145 -28.02 -27.49 13.96
N ALA A 146 -27.33 -27.49 12.83
CA ALA A 146 -27.05 -28.71 12.07
C ALA A 146 -26.12 -29.65 12.85
N ILE A 147 -25.08 -29.11 13.50
CA ILE A 147 -24.19 -29.90 14.36
C ILE A 147 -24.97 -30.55 15.52
N LEU A 148 -25.86 -29.78 16.18
CA LEU A 148 -26.65 -30.29 17.30
C LEU A 148 -27.61 -31.42 16.89
N ALA A 149 -28.21 -31.31 15.69
CA ALA A 149 -29.11 -32.33 15.17
C ALA A 149 -28.39 -33.64 14.82
N ASP A 150 -27.16 -33.56 14.33
CA ASP A 150 -26.36 -34.71 13.87
C ASP A 150 -25.46 -35.30 14.97
N GLN A 151 -25.46 -34.72 16.18
CA GLN A 151 -24.63 -35.13 17.32
C GLN A 151 -25.06 -36.46 17.99
N THR A 152 -26.03 -37.17 17.40
CA THR A 152 -26.56 -38.42 17.95
C THR A 152 -25.66 -39.63 17.69
N GLY A 153 -24.59 -39.48 16.88
CA GLY A 153 -23.65 -40.55 16.52
C GLY A 153 -22.23 -40.33 17.05
N HIS A 154 -21.59 -41.41 17.50
CA HIS A 154 -20.22 -41.40 18.00
C HIS A 154 -19.21 -41.06 16.89
N GLY A 155 -18.53 -39.92 17.05
CA GLY A 155 -17.22 -39.56 16.47
C GLY A 155 -16.94 -39.91 15.01
N GLY A 156 -16.90 -38.91 14.13
CA GLY A 156 -16.52 -39.09 12.73
C GLY A 156 -16.68 -37.83 11.88
N GLN A 157 -16.40 -37.98 10.58
CA GLN A 157 -16.60 -36.91 9.61
C GLN A 157 -18.08 -36.78 9.27
N LEU A 158 -18.67 -35.64 9.61
CA LEU A 158 -20.10 -35.37 9.42
C LEU A 158 -20.26 -34.46 8.20
N SER A 159 -21.06 -34.91 7.23
CA SER A 159 -21.48 -34.07 6.12
C SER A 159 -22.76 -33.36 6.52
N LEU A 160 -22.67 -32.09 6.90
CA LEU A 160 -23.84 -31.30 7.25
C LEU A 160 -24.49 -30.81 5.97
N SER A 161 -25.79 -31.06 5.80
CA SER A 161 -26.59 -30.39 4.79
C SER A 161 -27.21 -29.14 5.41
N LEU A 162 -26.69 -27.97 5.06
CA LEU A 162 -27.28 -26.70 5.45
C LEU A 162 -28.28 -26.24 4.39
N THR A 163 -29.51 -25.97 4.83
CA THR A 163 -30.51 -25.24 4.05
C THR A 163 -30.45 -23.77 4.47
N THR A 164 -29.68 -22.94 3.76
CA THR A 164 -29.77 -21.48 3.88
C THR A 164 -30.76 -20.94 2.85
N PRO A 165 -31.34 -19.74 3.03
CA PRO A 165 -32.36 -19.19 2.12
C PRO A 165 -31.88 -18.98 0.66
N SER A 166 -30.57 -18.95 0.40
CA SER A 166 -30.01 -18.74 -0.94
C SER A 166 -29.32 -19.98 -1.54
N ALA A 167 -28.86 -20.94 -0.71
CA ALA A 167 -28.09 -22.09 -1.20
C ALA A 167 -28.28 -23.36 -0.35
N THR A 168 -28.14 -24.53 -1.00
CA THR A 168 -27.97 -25.82 -0.32
C THR A 168 -26.48 -26.12 -0.19
N LEU A 169 -25.89 -25.68 0.92
CA LEU A 169 -24.46 -25.88 1.18
C LEU A 169 -24.25 -27.23 1.86
N LYS A 170 -23.25 -27.98 1.42
CA LYS A 170 -22.82 -29.25 2.04
C LYS A 170 -21.44 -29.11 2.69
N PRO A 171 -21.27 -28.30 3.75
CA PRO A 171 -20.00 -28.23 4.45
C PRO A 171 -19.68 -29.57 5.12
N ARG A 172 -18.47 -30.07 4.89
CA ARG A 172 -17.92 -31.28 5.49
C ARG A 172 -17.14 -30.88 6.74
N ILE A 173 -17.55 -31.34 7.91
CA ILE A 173 -16.89 -31.02 9.19
C ILE A 173 -16.27 -32.29 9.77
N THR A 174 -15.04 -32.21 10.26
CA THR A 174 -14.44 -33.26 11.08
C THR A 174 -14.63 -32.93 12.56
N LEU A 175 -15.61 -33.56 13.22
CA LEU A 175 -15.80 -33.41 14.67
C LEU A 175 -14.98 -34.47 15.42
N PRO A 176 -14.32 -34.13 16.54
CA PRO A 176 -13.69 -35.11 17.41
C PRO A 176 -14.72 -35.96 18.17
N ALA A 177 -14.29 -37.10 18.71
CA ALA A 177 -15.13 -38.07 19.43
C ALA A 177 -15.66 -37.59 20.81
N ARG A 178 -15.62 -36.28 21.08
CA ARG A 178 -16.07 -35.66 22.33
C ARG A 178 -17.46 -35.06 22.13
N ASN A 179 -18.33 -35.20 23.12
CA ASN A 179 -19.63 -34.50 23.16
C ASN A 179 -19.40 -32.99 23.33
N ILE A 180 -19.45 -32.24 22.23
CA ILE A 180 -19.40 -30.77 22.22
C ILE A 180 -20.68 -30.25 22.85
N THR A 181 -20.56 -29.44 23.90
CA THR A 181 -21.74 -28.88 24.57
C THR A 181 -22.33 -27.71 23.79
N LEU A 182 -23.64 -27.50 23.89
CA LEU A 182 -24.31 -26.35 23.26
C LEU A 182 -23.68 -25.01 23.70
N SER A 183 -23.27 -24.89 24.95
CA SER A 183 -22.63 -23.70 25.51
C SER A 183 -21.27 -23.40 24.85
N GLU A 184 -20.48 -24.43 24.56
CA GLU A 184 -19.19 -24.33 23.87
C GLU A 184 -19.38 -23.89 22.41
N LEU A 185 -20.32 -24.51 21.71
CA LEU A 185 -20.62 -24.18 20.32
C LEU A 185 -21.20 -22.76 20.17
N GLN A 186 -22.07 -22.34 21.10
CA GLN A 186 -22.56 -20.96 21.16
C GLN A 186 -21.46 -19.95 21.51
N ARG A 187 -20.49 -20.32 22.35
CA ARG A 187 -19.32 -19.48 22.66
C ARG A 187 -18.44 -19.27 21.43
N LEU A 188 -18.13 -20.33 20.69
CA LEU A 188 -17.35 -20.26 19.44
C LEU A 188 -18.05 -19.42 18.38
N LYS A 189 -19.37 -19.58 18.21
CA LYS A 189 -20.18 -18.69 17.36
C LYS A 189 -20.02 -17.23 17.75
N ARG A 190 -20.17 -16.88 19.03
CA ARG A 190 -20.06 -15.48 19.50
C ARG A 190 -18.67 -14.90 19.26
N GLN A 191 -17.61 -15.69 19.47
CA GLN A 191 -16.24 -15.27 19.18
C GLN A 191 -16.03 -14.99 17.69
N PHE A 192 -16.43 -15.92 16.83
CA PHE A 192 -16.34 -15.78 15.38
C PHE A 192 -17.12 -14.55 14.86
N VAL A 193 -18.37 -14.37 15.28
CA VAL A 193 -19.19 -13.21 14.89
C VAL A 193 -18.56 -11.91 15.39
N THR A 194 -18.01 -11.87 16.60
CA THR A 194 -17.40 -10.65 17.15
C THR A 194 -16.15 -10.23 16.38
N VAL A 195 -15.31 -11.20 15.98
CA VAL A 195 -14.10 -10.96 15.19
C VAL A 195 -14.45 -10.44 13.80
N HIS A 196 -15.35 -11.13 13.09
CA HIS A 196 -15.74 -10.74 11.74
C HIS A 196 -16.60 -9.46 11.71
N LYS A 197 -17.42 -9.20 12.73
CA LYS A 197 -18.14 -7.93 12.88
C LYS A 197 -17.18 -6.75 13.00
N LYS A 198 -16.13 -6.88 13.83
CA LYS A 198 -15.09 -5.85 13.94
C LYS A 198 -14.39 -5.61 12.60
N ALA A 199 -14.07 -6.68 11.87
CA ALA A 199 -13.47 -6.58 10.53
C ALA A 199 -14.38 -5.85 9.51
N ILE A 200 -15.69 -6.11 9.54
CA ILE A 200 -16.69 -5.44 8.70
C ILE A 200 -16.81 -3.94 9.07
N THR A 201 -16.86 -3.61 10.37
CA THR A 201 -17.13 -2.24 10.82
C THR A 201 -15.91 -1.33 10.83
N LEU A 202 -14.72 -1.86 11.11
CA LEU A 202 -13.47 -1.05 11.16
C LEU A 202 -12.77 -0.93 9.80
N GLY A 203 -13.22 -1.66 8.77
CA GLY A 203 -12.54 -1.68 7.47
C GLY A 203 -11.13 -2.29 7.52
N THR A 204 -10.75 -2.92 8.64
CA THR A 204 -9.52 -3.68 8.79
C THR A 204 -9.72 -5.05 8.18
N THR A 205 -9.87 -5.12 6.86
CA THR A 205 -9.76 -6.40 6.19
C THR A 205 -8.29 -6.75 6.13
N GLU A 206 -7.95 -7.88 6.75
CA GLU A 206 -6.76 -8.66 6.42
C GLU A 206 -6.58 -8.69 4.90
N ARG A 207 -5.31 -8.65 4.46
CA ARG A 207 -4.90 -8.48 3.07
C ARG A 207 -5.58 -9.49 2.13
N GLY A 208 -6.74 -9.12 1.58
CA GLY A 208 -7.48 -9.93 0.62
C GLY A 208 -8.91 -9.44 0.45
N ALA A 209 -9.43 -9.54 -0.76
CA ALA A 209 -10.86 -9.40 -1.02
C ALA A 209 -11.59 -10.47 -0.20
N VAL A 210 -12.22 -10.07 0.89
CA VAL A 210 -13.02 -11.00 1.70
C VAL A 210 -14.35 -11.16 0.99
N ASP A 211 -14.48 -12.24 0.22
CA ASP A 211 -15.75 -12.64 -0.34
C ASP A 211 -16.69 -13.03 0.81
N TRP A 212 -17.70 -12.19 1.06
CA TRP A 212 -18.75 -12.38 2.06
C TRP A 212 -19.87 -13.33 1.57
N GLY A 213 -19.60 -14.14 0.55
CA GLY A 213 -20.52 -15.17 0.10
C GLY A 213 -20.80 -16.20 1.20
N GLU A 214 -22.04 -16.68 1.29
CA GLU A 214 -22.46 -17.65 2.31
C GLU A 214 -21.59 -18.91 2.34
N GLU A 215 -21.08 -19.35 1.18
CA GLU A 215 -20.18 -20.50 1.04
C GLU A 215 -18.81 -20.27 1.68
N SER A 216 -18.22 -19.09 1.45
CA SER A 216 -16.94 -18.66 2.05
C SER A 216 -17.05 -18.46 3.56
N ILE A 217 -18.18 -17.92 4.01
CA ILE A 217 -18.48 -17.79 5.44
C ILE A 217 -18.59 -19.17 6.09
N ALA A 218 -19.32 -20.09 5.46
CA ALA A 218 -19.48 -21.45 5.95
C ALA A 218 -18.14 -22.17 6.04
N SER A 219 -17.30 -22.12 5.00
CA SER A 219 -15.98 -22.76 5.02
C SER A 219 -15.07 -22.18 6.11
N LYS A 220 -15.05 -20.85 6.28
CA LYS A 220 -14.26 -20.19 7.34
C LYS A 220 -14.73 -20.57 8.74
N PHE A 221 -16.04 -20.64 8.96
CA PHE A 221 -16.58 -21.06 10.26
C PHE A 221 -16.26 -22.53 10.56
N VAL A 222 -16.30 -23.40 9.55
CA VAL A 222 -15.91 -24.82 9.69
C VAL A 222 -14.44 -24.94 10.07
N THR A 223 -13.54 -24.25 9.37
CA THR A 223 -12.11 -24.25 9.72
C THR A 223 -11.88 -23.72 11.14
N TYR A 224 -12.57 -22.64 11.52
CA TYR A 224 -12.51 -22.09 12.88
C TYR A 224 -12.99 -23.09 13.94
N LEU A 225 -14.07 -23.83 13.66
CA LEU A 225 -14.52 -24.91 14.54
C LEU A 225 -13.49 -26.03 14.62
N GLU A 226 -12.90 -26.48 13.51
CA GLU A 226 -11.90 -27.54 13.52
C GLU A 226 -10.63 -27.16 14.30
N GLU A 227 -10.21 -25.90 14.27
CA GLU A 227 -9.07 -25.40 15.05
C GLU A 227 -9.38 -25.36 16.55
N HIS A 228 -10.54 -24.80 16.92
CA HIS A 228 -10.90 -24.57 18.31
C HIS A 228 -11.52 -25.78 19.02
N VAL A 229 -11.97 -26.79 18.29
CA VAL A 229 -12.56 -28.01 18.86
C VAL A 229 -11.51 -29.13 19.00
N LYS A 230 -10.35 -29.03 18.34
CA LYS A 230 -9.22 -29.97 18.52
C LYS A 230 -8.39 -29.73 19.79
N SER A 231 -8.52 -28.55 20.41
CA SER A 231 -7.78 -28.17 21.62
C SER A 231 -8.53 -28.48 22.90
#